data_AF-A0A497VDK9-F1
#
_entry.id   AF-A0A497VDK9-F1
#
_cell.length_a   1.000
_cell.length_b   1.000
_cell.length_c   1.000
_cell.angle_alpha   90.00
_cell.angle_beta   90.00
_cell.angle_gamma   90.00
#
_symmetry.space_group_name_H-M   'P 1'
#
loop_
_entity.id
_entity.type
_entity.pdbx_description
1 polymer ?
#
loop_
_entity_poly.entity_id
_entity_poly.type
_entity_poly.pdbx_seq_one_letter_code
_entity_poly.pdbx_strand_id
1 'polypeptide(L)'
;MSMADASFQERLARINAGQGYVAEGLLGNGELDTIRKRQETGKGPKPVATMGIQEKKKFPLKKVIVAFVLGVVSFFGGSLSAFHATQGVATEFDNFRLLVEALGPVGMSAVLAFFLLYVSGLRSVILVGVIMAGFFAVHFAEPHMARAAPELWTQMYSAEYADALKFQAFAQTTQWGFAPPPELVPQPEPAPE
;
A
#
# COMPACT_ATOMS: atom_id res chain seq x y z
N MET A 1 -4.20 60.84 30.05
CA MET A 1 -4.05 59.45 29.57
C MET A 1 -2.59 59.24 29.21
N SER A 2 -1.98 58.17 29.72
CA SER A 2 -0.57 57.84 29.46
C SER A 2 -0.40 57.39 28.00
N MET A 3 0.71 57.74 27.34
CA MET A 3 1.01 57.25 25.99
C MET A 3 1.05 55.72 25.90
N ALA A 4 1.34 55.03 27.01
CA ALA A 4 1.30 53.57 27.08
C ALA A 4 -0.12 53.02 26.84
N ASP A 5 -1.14 53.67 27.40
CA ASP A 5 -2.54 53.28 27.25
C ASP A 5 -3.04 53.44 25.81
N ALA A 6 -2.56 54.48 25.12
CA ALA A 6 -2.90 54.74 23.71
C ALA A 6 -2.32 53.66 22.78
N SER A 7 -1.06 53.28 22.97
CA SER A 7 -0.42 52.21 22.19
C SER A 7 -1.05 50.83 22.40
N PHE A 8 -1.58 50.59 23.61
CA PHE A 8 -2.24 49.35 23.97
C PHE A 8 -3.67 49.28 23.42
N GLN A 9 -4.43 50.38 23.52
CA GLN A 9 -5.73 50.56 22.88
C GLN A 9 -5.64 50.38 21.36
N GLU A 10 -4.59 50.90 20.73
CA GLU A 10 -4.36 50.77 19.29
C GLU A 10 -3.95 49.34 18.87
N ARG A 11 -3.30 48.59 19.75
CA ARG A 11 -3.08 47.14 19.58
C ARG A 11 -4.37 46.34 19.70
N LEU A 12 -5.21 46.64 20.70
CA LEU A 12 -6.51 45.99 20.87
C LEU A 12 -7.47 46.31 19.72
N ALA A 13 -7.46 47.55 19.22
CA ALA A 13 -8.23 47.96 18.05
C ALA A 13 -7.81 47.19 16.79
N ARG A 14 -6.50 46.95 16.58
CA ARG A 14 -6.00 46.12 15.48
C ARG A 14 -6.40 44.65 15.59
N ILE A 15 -6.37 44.09 16.80
CA ILE A 15 -6.78 42.70 17.05
C ILE A 15 -8.29 42.53 16.86
N ASN A 16 -9.10 43.46 17.39
CA ASN A 16 -10.57 43.45 17.21
C ASN A 16 -11.01 43.77 15.77
N ALA A 17 -10.20 44.51 14.99
CA ALA A 17 -10.46 44.78 13.58
C ALA A 17 -10.15 43.59 12.64
N GLY A 18 -9.72 42.44 13.17
CA GLY A 18 -9.55 41.21 12.40
C GLY A 18 -8.47 41.26 11.31
N GLN A 19 -7.59 42.27 11.34
CA GLN A 19 -6.46 42.36 10.40
C GLN A 19 -5.30 41.48 10.84
N GLY A 20 -5.53 40.16 10.79
CA GLY A 20 -4.43 39.22 10.63
C GLY A 20 -3.84 39.42 9.25
N TYR A 21 -2.75 40.19 9.16
CA TYR A 21 -1.95 40.28 7.94
C TYR A 21 -1.52 38.86 7.56
N VAL A 22 -2.06 38.37 6.44
CA VAL A 22 -1.62 37.14 5.80
C VAL A 22 -0.13 37.30 5.57
N ALA A 23 0.66 36.45 6.23
CA ALA A 23 2.11 36.47 6.12
C ALA A 23 2.50 36.46 4.65
N GLU A 24 3.12 37.55 4.22
CA GLU A 24 3.65 37.82 2.87
C GLU A 24 4.67 36.74 2.41
N GLY A 25 5.07 35.83 3.31
CA GLY A 25 5.96 34.70 3.05
C GLY A 25 5.30 33.35 2.72
N LEU A 26 3.96 33.26 2.62
CA LEU A 26 3.25 31.99 2.36
C LEU A 26 2.64 31.86 0.95
N LEU A 27 2.69 32.91 0.13
CA LEU A 27 2.14 32.92 -1.22
C LEU A 27 3.29 32.87 -2.23
N GLY A 28 3.28 31.88 -3.13
CA GLY A 28 4.27 31.78 -4.20
C GLY A 28 4.23 33.02 -5.10
N ASN A 29 5.39 33.44 -5.61
CA ASN A 29 5.61 34.70 -6.35
C ASN A 29 4.57 35.02 -7.45
N GLY A 30 3.89 34.01 -8.01
CA GLY A 30 2.84 34.21 -9.02
C GLY A 30 1.48 34.70 -8.49
N GLU A 31 1.13 34.43 -7.23
CA GLU A 31 -0.16 34.87 -6.66
C GLU A 31 -0.15 36.33 -6.19
N LEU A 32 1.02 36.82 -5.76
CA LEU A 32 1.20 38.19 -5.25
C LEU A 32 0.87 39.27 -6.29
N ASP A 33 1.31 39.10 -7.54
CA ASP A 33 1.02 40.06 -8.62
C ASP A 33 -0.48 40.12 -8.99
N THR A 34 -1.17 38.98 -8.92
CA THR A 34 -2.62 38.92 -9.21
C THR A 34 -3.46 39.51 -8.08
N ILE A 35 -2.96 39.46 -6.85
CA ILE A 35 -3.59 40.07 -5.67
C ILE A 35 -3.35 41.58 -5.71
N ARG A 36 -2.14 42.04 -6.04
CA ARG A 36 -1.80 43.47 -6.18
C ARG A 36 -2.64 44.15 -7.27
N LYS A 37 -2.77 43.56 -8.46
CA LYS A 37 -3.66 44.06 -9.53
C LYS A 37 -5.15 44.08 -9.14
N ARG A 38 -5.60 43.14 -8.30
CA ARG A 38 -6.99 43.12 -7.78
C ARG A 38 -7.24 44.15 -6.68
N GLN A 39 -6.22 44.46 -5.89
CA GLN A 39 -6.26 45.52 -4.89
C GLN A 39 -6.28 46.92 -5.54
N GLU A 40 -5.51 47.12 -6.62
CA GLU A 40 -5.54 48.37 -7.42
C GLU A 40 -6.91 48.64 -8.06
N THR A 41 -7.69 47.59 -8.34
CA THR A 41 -9.05 47.69 -8.90
C THR A 41 -10.16 47.77 -7.84
N GLY A 42 -9.80 47.97 -6.56
CA GLY A 42 -10.75 48.19 -5.46
C GLY A 42 -11.57 46.95 -5.06
N LYS A 43 -11.28 45.78 -5.63
CA LYS A 43 -11.90 44.50 -5.29
C LYS A 43 -10.91 43.62 -4.53
N GLY A 44 -10.46 44.13 -3.39
CA GLY A 44 -9.65 43.36 -2.46
C GLY A 44 -10.40 42.10 -1.98
N PRO A 45 -9.71 40.95 -1.82
CA PRO A 45 -10.35 39.74 -1.31
C PRO A 45 -10.88 40.02 0.10
N LYS A 46 -12.16 39.72 0.34
CA LYS A 46 -12.72 39.75 1.69
C LYS A 46 -11.88 38.83 2.58
N PRO A 47 -11.45 39.28 3.77
CA PRO A 47 -10.69 38.43 4.69
C PRO A 47 -11.58 37.25 5.08
N VAL A 48 -11.34 36.11 4.45
CA VAL A 48 -11.90 34.85 4.92
C VAL A 48 -11.04 34.49 6.12
N ALA A 49 -11.64 34.41 7.30
CA ALA A 49 -10.99 33.86 8.48
C ALA A 49 -10.29 32.58 8.06
N THR A 50 -8.98 32.50 8.24
CA THR A 50 -8.15 31.34 7.93
C THR A 50 -8.54 30.19 8.85
N MET A 51 -9.72 29.58 8.63
CA MET A 51 -9.86 28.15 8.83
C MET A 51 -8.84 27.56 7.88
N GLY A 52 -7.73 27.07 8.44
CA GLY A 52 -6.53 26.68 7.73
C GLY A 52 -6.87 26.06 6.40
N ILE A 53 -6.29 26.60 5.33
CA ILE A 53 -6.40 26.12 3.96
C ILE A 53 -6.41 24.60 4.07
N GLN A 54 -7.58 23.98 3.91
CA GLN A 54 -7.65 22.54 3.83
C GLN A 54 -7.07 22.24 2.47
N GLU A 55 -5.74 22.17 2.40
CA GLU A 55 -5.06 21.56 1.28
C GLU A 55 -5.76 20.23 1.09
N LYS A 56 -6.45 20.08 -0.04
CA LYS A 56 -7.07 18.82 -0.42
C LYS A 56 -5.95 17.80 -0.36
N LYS A 57 -5.93 17.00 0.72
CA LYS A 57 -4.90 16.01 0.99
C LYS A 57 -4.89 15.05 -0.19
N LYS A 58 -4.00 15.29 -1.14
CA LYS A 58 -3.91 14.50 -2.36
C LYS A 58 -3.71 13.06 -1.92
N PHE A 59 -4.58 12.18 -2.41
CA PHE A 59 -4.49 10.76 -2.08
C PHE A 59 -3.08 10.26 -2.45
N PRO A 60 -2.33 9.66 -1.52
CA PRO A 60 -0.92 9.36 -1.72
C PRO A 60 -0.74 8.11 -2.58
N LEU A 61 -1.19 8.14 -3.85
CA LEU A 61 -1.25 6.99 -4.76
C LEU A 61 0.09 6.26 -4.87
N LYS A 62 1.20 7.00 -4.97
CA LYS A 62 2.55 6.41 -5.02
C LYS A 62 2.85 5.55 -3.79
N LYS A 63 2.48 6.03 -2.58
CA LYS A 63 2.69 5.28 -1.33
C LYS A 63 1.77 4.06 -1.25
N VAL A 64 0.56 4.16 -1.79
CA VAL A 64 -0.39 3.03 -1.85
C VAL A 64 0.14 1.94 -2.77
N ILE A 65 0.64 2.28 -3.96
CA ILE A 65 1.24 1.30 -4.87
C ILE A 65 2.45 0.62 -4.23
N VAL A 66 3.37 1.39 -3.63
CA VAL A 66 4.54 0.84 -2.93
C VAL A 66 4.12 -0.06 -1.77
N ALA A 67 3.13 0.35 -0.97
CA ALA A 67 2.58 -0.45 0.12
C ALA A 67 1.99 -1.78 -0.39
N PHE A 68 1.26 -1.76 -1.50
CA PHE A 68 0.69 -2.97 -2.08
C PHE A 68 1.78 -3.93 -2.55
N VAL A 69 2.78 -3.41 -3.29
CA VAL A 69 3.92 -4.20 -3.77
C VAL A 69 4.74 -4.77 -2.61
N LEU A 70 4.92 -4.02 -1.52
CA LEU A 70 5.55 -4.54 -0.30
C LEU A 70 4.81 -5.76 0.26
N GLY A 71 3.47 -5.74 0.26
CA GLY A 71 2.64 -6.90 0.62
C GLY A 71 2.91 -8.10 -0.29
N VAL A 72 2.91 -7.89 -1.60
CA VAL A 72 3.22 -8.92 -2.61
C VAL A 72 4.61 -9.54 -2.37
N VAL A 73 5.63 -8.70 -2.26
CA VAL A 73 7.02 -9.14 -2.06
C VAL A 73 7.18 -9.86 -0.73
N SER A 74 6.51 -9.39 0.33
CA SER A 74 6.57 -10.05 1.64
C SER A 74 5.98 -11.45 1.61
N PHE A 75 4.90 -11.66 0.85
CA PHE A 75 4.31 -12.98 0.68
C PHE A 75 5.30 -13.93 0.01
N PHE A 76 5.74 -13.60 -1.20
CA PHE A 76 6.65 -14.44 -1.97
C PHE A 76 7.99 -14.64 -1.29
N GLY A 77 8.58 -13.59 -0.73
CA GLY A 77 9.86 -13.69 -0.06
C GLY A 77 9.81 -14.65 1.14
N GLY A 78 8.75 -14.59 1.94
CA GLY A 78 8.58 -15.50 3.07
C GLY A 78 8.23 -16.93 2.68
N SER A 79 7.33 -17.12 1.71
CA SER A 79 6.92 -18.45 1.25
C SER A 79 8.06 -19.19 0.56
N LEU A 80 8.83 -18.48 -0.27
CA LEU A 80 10.01 -18.99 -0.93
C LEU A 80 11.11 -19.33 0.08
N SER A 81 11.39 -18.43 1.03
CA SER A 81 12.39 -18.71 2.08
C SER A 81 12.00 -19.92 2.93
N ALA A 82 10.72 -20.04 3.29
CA ALA A 82 10.20 -21.19 4.02
C ALA A 82 10.34 -22.48 3.23
N PHE A 83 9.99 -22.46 1.94
CA PHE A 83 10.13 -23.61 1.07
C PHE A 83 11.58 -24.10 0.99
N HIS A 84 12.51 -23.19 0.68
CA HIS A 84 13.94 -23.53 0.56
C HIS A 84 14.55 -24.00 1.89
N ALA A 85 14.13 -23.44 3.02
CA ALA A 85 14.55 -23.90 4.35
C ALA A 85 14.11 -25.34 4.68
N THR A 86 13.05 -25.84 4.02
CA THR A 86 12.52 -27.20 4.25
C THR A 86 13.03 -28.25 3.28
N GLN A 87 13.74 -27.87 2.21
CA GLN A 87 14.20 -28.81 1.18
C GLN A 87 15.37 -29.70 1.62
N GLY A 88 15.93 -29.50 2.81
CA GLY A 88 17.03 -30.33 3.35
C GLY A 88 18.37 -30.15 2.63
N VAL A 89 18.48 -29.14 1.76
CA VAL A 89 19.74 -28.73 1.14
C VAL A 89 20.39 -27.68 2.02
N ALA A 90 21.65 -27.92 2.40
CA ALA A 90 22.41 -27.01 3.25
C ALA A 90 22.54 -25.63 2.58
N THR A 91 21.75 -24.68 3.07
CA THR A 91 21.72 -23.29 2.60
C THR A 91 21.73 -22.35 3.81
N GLU A 92 21.98 -21.06 3.60
CA GLU A 92 21.89 -20.06 4.69
C GLU A 92 20.50 -20.01 5.33
N PHE A 93 19.48 -20.55 4.64
CA PHE A 93 18.10 -20.64 5.12
C PHE A 93 17.87 -21.71 6.18
N ASP A 94 18.78 -22.68 6.35
CA ASP A 94 18.67 -23.71 7.40
C ASP A 94 18.67 -23.09 8.82
N ASN A 95 19.31 -21.92 8.98
CA ASN A 95 19.28 -21.17 10.24
C ASN A 95 17.87 -20.74 10.66
N PHE A 96 16.94 -20.64 9.69
CA PHE A 96 15.54 -20.29 9.93
C PHE A 96 14.63 -21.51 10.03
N ARG A 97 15.14 -22.73 9.89
CA ARG A 97 14.32 -23.94 9.87
C ARG A 97 13.40 -24.07 11.08
N LEU A 98 13.89 -23.80 12.29
CA LEU A 98 13.07 -23.85 13.51
C LEU A 98 11.94 -22.82 13.49
N LEU A 99 12.21 -21.63 12.95
CA LEU A 99 11.21 -20.58 12.78
C LEU A 99 10.17 -20.98 11.73
N VAL A 100 10.61 -21.60 10.63
CA VAL A 100 9.75 -22.10 9.55
C VAL A 100 8.87 -23.26 10.03
N GLU A 101 9.41 -24.20 10.80
CA GLU A 101 8.65 -25.31 11.40
C GLU A 101 7.56 -24.81 12.36
N ALA A 102 7.83 -23.72 13.09
CA ALA A 102 6.87 -23.14 14.03
C ALA A 102 5.78 -22.29 13.35
N LEU A 103 6.13 -21.52 12.31
CA LEU A 103 5.27 -20.50 11.71
C LEU A 103 4.66 -20.91 10.36
N GLY A 104 5.27 -21.88 9.69
CA GLY A 104 4.98 -22.25 8.31
C GLY A 104 5.26 -21.12 7.30
N PRO A 105 4.96 -21.35 6.01
CA PRO A 105 5.17 -20.37 4.95
C PRO A 105 4.44 -19.05 5.18
N VAL A 106 3.16 -19.10 5.58
CA VAL A 106 2.35 -17.90 5.82
C VAL A 106 2.91 -17.07 6.97
N GLY A 107 3.34 -17.70 8.06
CA GLY A 107 3.91 -16.98 9.20
C GLY A 107 5.29 -16.39 8.88
N MET A 108 6.13 -17.08 8.10
CA MET A 108 7.38 -16.51 7.59
C MET A 108 7.16 -15.28 6.72
N SER A 109 6.16 -15.34 5.84
CA SER A 109 5.72 -14.18 5.05
C SER A 109 5.22 -13.04 5.93
N ALA A 110 4.49 -13.33 7.01
CA ALA A 110 4.02 -12.31 7.96
C ALA A 110 5.19 -11.66 8.73
N VAL A 111 6.20 -12.42 9.14
CA VAL A 111 7.43 -11.90 9.75
C VAL A 111 8.16 -10.96 8.78
N LEU A 112 8.30 -11.36 7.52
CA LEU A 112 8.91 -10.50 6.50
C LEU A 112 8.07 -9.23 6.25
N ALA A 113 6.75 -9.35 6.20
CA ALA A 113 5.84 -8.20 6.06
C ALA A 113 6.01 -7.22 7.22
N PHE A 114 6.12 -7.72 8.46
CA PHE A 114 6.37 -6.91 9.64
C PHE A 114 7.73 -6.19 9.57
N PHE A 115 8.78 -6.88 9.16
CA PHE A 115 10.10 -6.29 8.99
C PHE A 115 10.09 -5.18 7.92
N LEU A 116 9.48 -5.44 6.77
CA LEU A 116 9.37 -4.44 5.69
C LEU A 116 8.50 -3.24 6.08
N LEU A 117 7.44 -3.45 6.86
CA LEU A 117 6.64 -2.38 7.43
C LEU A 117 7.48 -1.52 8.39
N TYR A 118 8.28 -2.17 9.24
CA TYR A 118 9.18 -1.48 10.16
C TYR A 118 10.22 -0.61 9.42
N VAL A 119 10.89 -1.17 8.41
CA VAL A 119 11.94 -0.46 7.64
C VAL A 119 11.37 0.62 6.72
N SER A 120 10.23 0.37 6.08
CA SER A 120 9.63 1.34 5.14
C SER A 120 9.04 2.58 5.81
N GLY A 121 8.82 2.56 7.13
CA GLY A 121 8.24 3.67 7.88
C GLY A 121 6.77 3.94 7.54
N LEU A 122 6.10 3.05 6.81
CA LEU A 122 4.70 3.20 6.39
C LEU A 122 3.75 2.87 7.55
N ARG A 123 3.63 3.80 8.50
CA ARG A 123 2.83 3.62 9.74
C ARG A 123 1.35 3.99 9.63
N SER A 124 0.91 4.50 8.48
CA SER A 124 -0.50 4.88 8.30
C SER A 124 -1.38 3.64 8.25
N VAL A 125 -2.45 3.59 9.06
CA VAL A 125 -3.40 2.47 9.11
C VAL A 125 -3.91 2.08 7.71
N ILE A 126 -4.16 3.06 6.84
CA ILE A 126 -4.58 2.80 5.45
C ILE A 126 -3.48 2.06 4.68
N LEU A 127 -2.22 2.50 4.79
CA LEU A 127 -1.10 1.88 4.08
C LEU A 127 -0.79 0.49 4.62
N VAL A 128 -0.92 0.28 5.94
CA VAL A 128 -0.84 -1.06 6.54
C VAL A 128 -1.95 -1.95 6.00
N GLY A 129 -3.18 -1.46 5.92
CA GLY A 129 -4.29 -2.17 5.28
C GLY A 129 -4.01 -2.53 3.82
N VAL A 130 -3.35 -1.65 3.07
CA VAL A 130 -2.95 -1.91 1.68
C VAL A 130 -1.83 -2.95 1.57
N ILE A 131 -0.86 -2.96 2.49
CA ILE A 131 0.15 -4.03 2.58
C ILE A 131 -0.54 -5.37 2.80
N MET A 132 -1.45 -5.43 3.79
CA MET A 132 -2.22 -6.64 4.09
C MET A 132 -3.07 -7.08 2.89
N ALA A 133 -3.67 -6.13 2.16
CA ALA A 133 -4.43 -6.43 0.96
C ALA A 133 -3.55 -7.05 -0.14
N GLY A 134 -2.34 -6.50 -0.38
CA GLY A 134 -1.38 -7.07 -1.34
C GLY A 134 -0.91 -8.47 -0.93
N PHE A 135 -0.64 -8.67 0.35
CA PHE A 135 -0.26 -9.97 0.92
C PHE A 135 -1.35 -11.02 0.66
N PHE A 136 -2.59 -10.75 1.06
CA PHE A 136 -3.68 -11.72 0.92
C PHE A 136 -4.12 -11.89 -0.53
N ALA A 137 -4.06 -10.84 -1.36
CA ALA A 137 -4.33 -10.96 -2.78
C ALA A 137 -3.42 -12.02 -3.42
N VAL A 138 -2.13 -12.02 -3.09
CA VAL A 138 -1.19 -13.03 -3.58
C VAL A 138 -1.44 -14.39 -2.94
N HIS A 139 -1.70 -14.46 -1.63
CA HIS A 139 -1.98 -15.74 -0.97
C HIS A 139 -3.11 -16.52 -1.63
N PHE A 140 -4.19 -15.84 -2.05
CA PHE A 140 -5.29 -16.48 -2.77
C PHE A 140 -5.05 -16.61 -4.28
N ALA A 141 -4.23 -15.73 -4.87
CA ALA A 141 -3.93 -15.80 -6.31
C ALA A 141 -2.81 -16.81 -6.64
N GLU A 142 -1.95 -17.18 -5.69
CA GLU A 142 -0.79 -18.04 -5.90
C GLU A 142 -1.15 -19.36 -6.61
N PRO A 143 -2.19 -20.11 -6.22
CA PRO A 143 -2.59 -21.33 -6.94
C PRO A 143 -2.94 -21.06 -8.42
N HIS A 144 -3.66 -19.97 -8.68
CA HIS A 144 -4.06 -19.59 -10.03
C HIS A 144 -2.86 -19.11 -10.87
N MET A 145 -1.91 -18.39 -10.25
CA MET A 145 -0.72 -17.93 -10.94
C MET A 145 0.24 -19.10 -11.25
N ALA A 146 0.38 -20.07 -10.34
CA ALA A 146 1.12 -21.30 -10.57
C ALA A 146 0.54 -22.12 -11.74
N ARG A 147 -0.79 -22.10 -11.91
CA ARG A 147 -1.45 -22.69 -13.08
C ARG A 147 -1.21 -21.91 -14.36
N ALA A 148 -1.23 -20.57 -14.31
CA ALA A 148 -1.06 -19.72 -15.49
C ALA A 148 0.39 -19.69 -16.01
N ALA A 149 1.37 -19.79 -15.12
CA ALA A 149 2.80 -19.76 -15.44
C ALA A 149 3.56 -20.89 -14.72
N PRO A 150 3.29 -22.16 -15.06
CA PRO A 150 3.84 -23.30 -14.34
C PRO A 150 5.37 -23.32 -14.37
N GLU A 151 5.98 -22.97 -15.51
CA GLU A 151 7.44 -22.93 -15.66
C GLU A 151 8.10 -22.00 -14.62
N LEU A 152 7.53 -20.81 -14.40
CA LEU A 152 8.07 -19.86 -13.43
C LEU A 152 8.01 -20.42 -12.00
N TRP A 153 6.89 -21.06 -11.64
CA TRP A 153 6.75 -21.70 -10.33
C TRP A 153 7.68 -22.89 -10.16
N THR A 154 7.88 -23.71 -11.20
CA THR A 154 8.86 -24.81 -11.14
C THR A 154 10.31 -24.37 -11.06
N GLN A 155 10.63 -23.14 -11.50
CA GLN A 155 11.97 -22.56 -11.36
C GLN A 155 12.22 -21.98 -9.96
N MET A 156 11.20 -21.34 -9.37
CA MET A 156 11.30 -20.77 -8.02
C MET A 156 11.18 -21.84 -6.93
N TYR A 157 10.31 -22.83 -7.16
CA TYR A 157 9.99 -23.91 -6.24
C TYR A 157 10.39 -25.27 -6.85
N SER A 158 9.71 -26.36 -6.47
CA SER A 158 9.83 -27.67 -7.11
C SER A 158 8.65 -27.96 -8.02
N ALA A 159 8.83 -28.92 -8.94
CA ALA A 159 7.74 -29.42 -9.79
C ALA A 159 6.54 -29.93 -8.96
N GLU A 160 6.84 -30.69 -7.90
CA GLU A 160 5.83 -31.25 -6.99
C GLU A 160 5.01 -30.15 -6.29
N TYR A 161 5.67 -29.07 -5.84
CA TYR A 161 4.99 -27.94 -5.21
C TYR A 161 4.10 -27.18 -6.21
N ALA A 162 4.60 -26.95 -7.43
CA ALA A 162 3.84 -26.30 -8.47
C ALA A 162 2.60 -27.12 -8.87
N ASP A 163 2.71 -28.44 -8.94
CA ASP A 163 1.58 -29.32 -9.23
C ASP A 163 0.56 -29.35 -8.09
N ALA A 164 1.01 -29.38 -6.83
CA ALA A 164 0.11 -29.27 -5.68
C ALA A 164 -0.72 -27.97 -5.72
N LEU A 165 -0.10 -26.84 -6.08
CA LEU A 165 -0.78 -25.55 -6.26
C LEU A 165 -1.81 -25.58 -7.40
N LYS A 166 -1.56 -26.29 -8.50
CA LYS A 166 -2.55 -26.44 -9.57
C LYS A 166 -3.81 -27.15 -9.09
N PHE A 167 -3.66 -28.24 -8.33
CA PHE A 167 -4.80 -28.94 -7.73
C PHE A 167 -5.54 -28.08 -6.72
N GLN A 168 -4.82 -27.28 -5.92
CA GLN A 168 -5.42 -26.31 -5.03
C GLN A 168 -6.22 -25.25 -5.78
N ALA A 169 -5.73 -24.78 -6.93
CA ALA A 169 -6.45 -23.82 -7.77
C ALA A 169 -7.77 -24.42 -8.28
N PHE A 170 -7.76 -25.69 -8.68
CA PHE A 170 -8.98 -26.40 -9.08
C PHE A 170 -9.97 -26.49 -7.94
N ALA A 171 -9.53 -26.93 -6.77
CA ALA A 171 -10.37 -27.01 -5.58
C ALA A 171 -10.98 -25.64 -5.23
N GLN A 172 -10.19 -24.56 -5.30
CA GLN A 172 -10.68 -23.20 -5.08
C GLN A 172 -11.71 -22.77 -6.12
N THR A 173 -11.46 -23.01 -7.42
CA THR A 173 -12.45 -22.67 -8.47
C THR A 173 -13.79 -23.37 -8.26
N THR A 174 -13.77 -24.65 -7.90
CA THR A 174 -14.98 -25.43 -7.63
C THR A 174 -15.68 -24.94 -6.36
N GLN A 175 -14.93 -24.63 -5.30
CA GLN A 175 -15.49 -24.06 -4.06
C GLN A 175 -16.18 -22.71 -4.29
N TRP A 176 -15.69 -21.90 -5.23
CA TRP A 176 -16.31 -20.64 -5.61
C TRP A 176 -17.53 -20.80 -6.52
N GLY A 177 -17.91 -22.03 -6.86
CA GLY A 177 -19.06 -22.32 -7.72
C GLY A 177 -18.80 -22.08 -9.21
N PHE A 178 -17.54 -21.93 -9.62
CA PHE A 178 -17.20 -21.88 -11.04
C PHE A 178 -17.11 -23.30 -11.63
N ALA A 179 -17.35 -23.40 -12.94
CA ALA A 179 -17.22 -24.66 -13.65
C ALA A 179 -15.80 -25.24 -13.47
N PRO A 180 -15.66 -26.57 -13.30
CA PRO A 180 -14.35 -27.18 -13.25
C PRO A 180 -13.62 -26.89 -14.56
N PRO A 181 -12.32 -26.60 -14.51
CA PRO A 181 -11.57 -26.27 -15.70
C PRO A 181 -11.60 -27.39 -16.74
N PRO A 182 -11.48 -27.06 -18.04
CA PRO A 182 -11.61 -28.01 -19.14
C PRO A 182 -10.62 -29.18 -19.06
N GLU A 183 -9.49 -28.99 -18.39
CA GLU A 183 -8.48 -30.01 -18.10
C GLU A 183 -8.99 -31.18 -17.24
N LEU A 184 -10.07 -30.98 -16.48
CA LEU A 184 -10.69 -32.00 -15.62
C LEU A 184 -12.00 -32.57 -16.21
N VAL A 185 -12.45 -32.04 -17.35
CA VAL A 185 -13.63 -32.57 -18.04
C VAL A 185 -13.18 -33.82 -18.79
N PRO A 186 -13.80 -35.00 -18.57
CA PRO A 186 -13.51 -36.21 -19.33
C PRO A 186 -13.63 -35.89 -20.82
N GLN A 187 -12.54 -36.05 -21.58
CA GLN A 187 -12.64 -35.89 -23.03
C GLN A 187 -13.57 -36.97 -23.59
N PRO A 188 -14.47 -36.63 -24.52
CA PRO A 188 -15.29 -37.65 -25.17
C PRO A 188 -14.36 -38.67 -25.82
N GLU A 189 -14.56 -39.94 -25.49
CA GLU A 189 -13.86 -41.06 -26.10
C GLU A 189 -13.94 -40.92 -27.63
N PRO A 190 -12.82 -41.06 -28.37
CA PRO A 190 -12.88 -41.04 -29.82
C PRO A 190 -13.82 -42.17 -30.27
N ALA A 191 -14.82 -41.82 -31.07
CA ALA A 191 -15.77 -42.79 -31.60
C ALA A 191 -15.00 -43.90 -32.34
N PRO A 192 -15.35 -45.18 -32.13
CA PRO A 192 -14.71 -46.26 -32.86
C PRO A 192 -14.97 -46.07 -34.37
N GLU A 193 -13.89 -46.02 -35.16
CA GLU A 193 -13.91 -46.00 -36.62
C GLU A 193 -14.48 -47.30 -37.22
#